data_AF-A0A372IRB0-F1
#
_entry.id   AF-A0A372IRB0-F1
#
_cell.length_a   1.000
_cell.length_b   1.000
_cell.length_c   1.000
_cell.angle_alpha   90.00
_cell.angle_beta   90.00
_cell.angle_gamma   90.00
#
_symmetry.space_group_name_H-M   'P 1'
#
loop_
_entity.id
_entity.type
_entity.pdbx_description
1 polymer ?
#
loop_
_entity_poly.entity_id
_entity_poly.type
_entity_poly.pdbx_seq_one_letter_code
_entity_poly.pdbx_strand_id
1 'polypeptide(L)'
;MQRRDFLKGGAAAAGVLGIGTGAAQGIVPAHNWSKYDFGSGPAVKDRLNQGPFPQYPPDAVIPSDEVVMTTTPSDEVVPNYGKGLVTYITADMGTEEIKSDNVSKGIEDLVNFPLGQKLYIRPTWREVQPRPGRLELPDYVKLVFDLAKKSGKQVGLRIQMSAPDYWHAPALPDFVLERVPKVDLVLNDPKDQAAGARFVKNPYSRYQPRFDDPFFQQCFRELVGQLAAEFDGNPSVEFIDTFMYGFWGEGHTWPFSNNPFPDYQTAERTWMDMLEVQLDNFKKTPLLTNTQPDFSRVGNSEMLDCTVRSNNWIRSDTIFIENEQIEALSNRPPWIGALLEQGLPGKPADPKASVEGISPAENMIAHVMDIGANYWSLWNFHQISAQNLAGYYQAYPAWFDRINRKIGYRVRPSFIWGYEADGYTGLIIGFANDGIAGVPGVLRVTVESEDGKPLRSGCLDPGYPLPGKIRQAQIVLPKGTKWQGLKLKAEIEVKEMRYPVRWACHQQLNEDGSLTLRANLRQEV
;
A
#
# COMPACT_ATOMS: atom_id res chain seq x y z
N MET A 1 27.23 50.11 -15.45
CA MET A 1 28.42 49.25 -15.67
C MET A 1 28.58 48.39 -14.42
N GLN A 2 28.60 47.06 -14.42
CA GLN A 2 28.50 46.04 -15.45
C GLN A 2 27.55 44.93 -14.94
N ARG A 3 26.62 44.52 -15.81
CA ARG A 3 25.90 43.24 -15.75
C ARG A 3 26.77 42.18 -16.43
N ARG A 4 26.67 40.94 -15.94
CA ARG A 4 27.00 39.63 -16.54
C ARG A 4 28.05 38.89 -15.73
N ASP A 5 27.61 37.86 -15.02
CA ASP A 5 28.05 36.47 -15.21
C ASP A 5 27.28 35.55 -14.26
N PHE A 6 26.07 35.19 -14.66
CA PHE A 6 25.34 34.06 -14.06
C PHE A 6 24.37 33.47 -15.09
N LEU A 7 24.90 32.94 -16.19
CA LEU A 7 24.14 32.21 -17.22
C LEU A 7 25.10 31.38 -18.10
N LYS A 8 25.68 30.30 -17.55
CA LYS A 8 26.17 29.15 -18.34
C LYS A 8 26.05 27.89 -17.49
N GLY A 9 24.94 27.18 -17.66
CA GLY A 9 24.66 25.92 -16.97
C GLY A 9 23.19 25.56 -17.02
N GLY A 10 22.54 25.73 -18.18
CA GLY A 10 21.13 25.41 -18.36
C GLY A 10 20.89 25.01 -19.80
N ALA A 11 20.88 23.70 -20.04
CA ALA A 11 20.13 22.98 -21.09
C ALA A 11 20.66 21.55 -21.22
N ALA A 12 20.15 20.62 -20.39
CA ALA A 12 20.00 19.19 -20.71
C ALA A 12 19.53 18.42 -19.46
N ALA A 13 18.25 18.53 -19.09
CA ALA A 13 17.59 17.58 -18.19
C ALA A 13 16.07 17.68 -18.37
N ALA A 14 15.63 17.47 -19.61
CA ALA A 14 14.22 17.24 -19.91
C ALA A 14 14.17 16.19 -21.01
N GLY A 15 13.62 15.03 -20.69
CA GLY A 15 13.27 13.99 -21.66
C GLY A 15 14.11 12.73 -21.56
N VAL A 16 13.40 11.62 -21.32
CA VAL A 16 13.82 10.21 -21.40
C VAL A 16 14.53 9.70 -20.14
N LEU A 17 13.73 9.29 -19.14
CA LEU A 17 14.09 8.11 -18.32
C LEU A 17 14.08 6.90 -19.26
N GLY A 18 15.15 6.76 -20.03
CA GLY A 18 15.49 5.50 -20.66
C GLY A 18 16.01 4.63 -19.53
N ILE A 19 15.17 3.73 -19.05
CA ILE A 19 15.63 2.57 -18.30
C ILE A 19 16.59 1.87 -19.26
N GLY A 20 17.89 1.99 -18.99
CA GLY A 20 18.92 1.39 -19.81
C GLY A 20 18.76 -0.12 -19.75
N THR A 21 18.18 -0.70 -20.79
CA THR A 21 18.05 -2.15 -20.92
C THR A 21 19.45 -2.77 -21.02
N GLY A 22 19.74 -3.70 -20.10
CA GLY A 22 20.84 -4.67 -20.24
C GLY A 22 22.04 -4.51 -19.30
N ALA A 23 22.17 -3.45 -18.50
CA ALA A 23 23.26 -3.31 -17.53
C ALA A 23 22.75 -3.45 -16.10
N ALA A 24 23.36 -4.36 -15.33
CA ALA A 24 23.21 -4.36 -13.87
C ALA A 24 23.64 -2.99 -13.33
N GLN A 25 22.76 -2.35 -12.55
CA GLN A 25 23.06 -1.08 -11.88
C GLN A 25 24.08 -1.27 -10.76
N GLY A 26 24.18 -2.50 -10.23
CA GLY A 26 25.03 -2.85 -9.11
C GLY A 26 24.34 -2.61 -7.77
N ILE A 27 24.90 -3.23 -6.72
CA ILE A 27 24.31 -3.29 -5.38
C ILE A 27 23.91 -1.89 -4.88
N VAL A 28 22.62 -1.68 -4.60
CA VAL A 28 22.08 -0.55 -3.82
C VAL A 28 22.39 -0.83 -2.35
N PRO A 29 23.34 -0.09 -1.74
CA PRO A 29 23.70 -0.33 -0.35
C PRO A 29 22.59 0.13 0.58
N ALA A 30 22.50 -0.52 1.75
CA ALA A 30 21.68 -0.04 2.86
C ALA A 30 22.01 1.44 3.16
N HIS A 31 20.98 2.24 3.34
CA HIS A 31 21.08 3.69 3.51
C HIS A 31 19.95 4.19 4.41
N ASN A 32 20.11 5.40 4.96
CA ASN A 32 19.02 6.03 5.71
C ASN A 32 17.99 6.61 4.75
N TRP A 33 16.78 6.06 4.73
CA TRP A 33 15.71 6.43 3.79
C TRP A 33 15.29 7.89 3.94
N SER A 34 15.28 8.42 5.16
CA SER A 34 14.95 9.83 5.43
C SER A 34 15.89 10.85 4.77
N LYS A 35 17.09 10.41 4.36
CA LYS A 35 18.12 11.25 3.73
C LYS A 35 18.40 10.86 2.27
N TYR A 36 17.75 9.81 1.78
CA TYR A 36 18.00 9.28 0.46
C TYR A 36 17.05 9.90 -0.56
N ASP A 37 17.58 10.26 -1.72
CA ASP A 37 16.80 10.91 -2.76
C ASP A 37 16.08 9.88 -3.64
N PHE A 38 14.82 9.63 -3.29
CA PHE A 38 13.89 8.83 -4.07
C PHE A 38 13.21 9.62 -5.20
N GLY A 39 13.53 10.91 -5.37
CA GLY A 39 12.90 11.82 -6.32
C GLY A 39 11.70 12.57 -5.74
N SER A 40 11.01 13.34 -6.59
CA SER A 40 9.94 14.27 -6.19
C SER A 40 8.58 13.61 -5.89
N GLY A 41 8.49 12.29 -5.98
CA GLY A 41 7.22 11.55 -5.88
C GLY A 41 6.34 11.66 -7.14
N PRO A 42 5.05 11.27 -7.05
CA PRO A 42 4.12 11.29 -8.17
C PRO A 42 3.88 12.73 -8.66
N ALA A 43 3.71 12.87 -9.98
CA ALA A 43 3.44 14.16 -10.59
C ALA A 43 2.11 14.77 -10.07
N VAL A 44 2.16 16.00 -9.57
CA VAL A 44 1.00 16.71 -9.04
C VAL A 44 0.42 17.64 -10.11
N LYS A 45 -0.71 17.27 -10.71
CA LYS A 45 -1.49 18.13 -11.61
C LYS A 45 -2.30 19.13 -10.76
N ASP A 46 -2.35 20.40 -11.15
CA ASP A 46 -3.11 21.45 -10.45
C ASP A 46 -2.71 21.65 -8.98
N ARG A 47 -1.40 21.64 -8.70
CA ARG A 47 -0.87 21.88 -7.34
C ARG A 47 -1.41 23.19 -6.77
N LEU A 48 -2.10 23.12 -5.63
CA LEU A 48 -2.62 24.30 -4.93
C LEU A 48 -1.46 25.13 -4.35
N ASN A 49 -1.69 26.43 -4.20
CA ASN A 49 -0.85 27.26 -3.34
C ASN A 49 -1.03 26.77 -1.90
N GLN A 50 0.05 26.35 -1.25
CA GLN A 50 0.03 25.73 0.07
C GLN A 50 0.74 26.59 1.14
N GLY A 51 0.92 27.88 0.83
CA GLY A 51 1.42 28.89 1.75
C GLY A 51 2.96 29.00 1.81
N PRO A 52 3.48 29.71 2.82
CA PRO A 52 2.74 30.32 3.93
C PRO A 52 1.82 31.47 3.49
N PHE A 53 0.78 31.76 4.29
CA PHE A 53 -0.16 32.87 4.09
C PHE A 53 0.00 33.91 5.21
N PRO A 54 1.02 34.79 5.15
CA PRO A 54 1.19 35.83 6.16
C PRO A 54 0.01 36.81 6.15
N GLN A 55 -0.45 37.19 7.34
CA GLN A 55 -1.62 38.06 7.55
C GLN A 55 -1.21 39.50 7.90
N TYR A 56 -0.02 39.67 8.50
CA TYR A 56 0.41 40.95 9.04
C TYR A 56 1.46 41.64 8.15
N PRO A 57 1.40 42.98 8.02
CA PRO A 57 2.43 43.75 7.32
C PRO A 57 3.84 43.53 7.93
N PRO A 58 4.92 43.67 7.14
CA PRO A 58 4.94 44.13 5.75
C PRO A 58 4.62 43.02 4.72
N ASP A 59 4.63 41.75 5.13
CA ASP A 59 4.58 40.61 4.22
C ASP A 59 3.15 40.09 3.94
N ALA A 60 2.12 40.75 4.45
CA ALA A 60 0.73 40.30 4.35
C ALA A 60 0.32 39.97 2.90
N VAL A 61 -0.11 38.73 2.68
CA VAL A 61 -0.66 38.25 1.40
C VAL A 61 -2.18 38.12 1.48
N ILE A 62 -2.71 37.76 2.66
CA ILE A 62 -4.16 37.62 2.89
C ILE A 62 -4.49 38.25 4.25
N PRO A 63 -4.57 39.60 4.34
CA PRO A 63 -4.71 40.31 5.63
C PRO A 63 -6.11 40.24 6.24
N SER A 64 -7.11 39.78 5.49
CA SER A 64 -8.52 39.78 5.90
C SER A 64 -9.06 38.38 6.19
N ASP A 65 -8.20 37.38 6.36
CA ASP A 65 -8.67 36.02 6.62
C ASP A 65 -9.21 35.89 8.04
N GLU A 66 -10.37 35.24 8.16
CA GLU A 66 -10.96 34.89 9.44
C GLU A 66 -11.36 33.43 9.44
N VAL A 67 -11.25 32.75 10.58
CA VAL A 67 -11.71 31.36 10.69
C VAL A 67 -13.24 31.37 10.63
N VAL A 68 -13.79 30.84 9.55
CA VAL A 68 -15.25 30.79 9.34
C VAL A 68 -15.84 29.44 9.72
N MET A 69 -15.06 28.36 9.66
CA MET A 69 -15.51 27.02 10.01
C MET A 69 -14.37 26.18 10.58
N THR A 70 -14.68 25.35 11.58
CA THR A 70 -13.76 24.34 12.10
C THR A 70 -14.39 22.96 12.12
N THR A 71 -13.58 21.92 11.99
CA THR A 71 -13.99 20.54 12.22
C THR A 71 -13.24 19.92 13.40
N THR A 72 -13.84 18.89 13.99
CA THR A 72 -13.22 18.08 15.05
C THR A 72 -12.99 16.66 14.53
N PRO A 73 -11.99 15.90 15.06
CA PRO A 73 -11.75 14.52 14.65
C PRO A 73 -12.99 13.63 14.83
N SER A 74 -13.20 12.69 13.93
CA SER A 74 -14.17 11.61 14.12
C SER A 74 -13.60 10.52 15.03
N ASP A 75 -14.43 9.98 15.91
CA ASP A 75 -14.14 8.77 16.70
C ASP A 75 -14.50 7.47 15.98
N GLU A 76 -15.16 7.58 14.82
CA GLU A 76 -15.57 6.42 14.01
C GLU A 76 -14.41 5.85 13.17
N VAL A 77 -14.57 4.61 12.74
CA VAL A 77 -13.73 4.03 11.69
C VAL A 77 -14.12 4.65 10.35
N VAL A 78 -13.15 5.22 9.65
CA VAL A 78 -13.37 5.90 8.36
C VAL A 78 -12.66 5.08 7.26
N PRO A 79 -13.38 4.22 6.54
CA PRO A 79 -12.81 3.45 5.44
C PRO A 79 -12.53 4.37 4.25
N ASN A 80 -11.36 4.20 3.63
CA ASN A 80 -10.95 4.87 2.39
C ASN A 80 -10.01 3.94 1.60
N TYR A 81 -9.71 4.28 0.34
CA TYR A 81 -8.64 3.63 -0.43
C TYR A 81 -7.26 3.95 0.18
N GLY A 82 -6.26 3.08 0.02
CA GLY A 82 -4.91 3.37 0.53
C GLY A 82 -4.71 3.09 2.03
N LYS A 83 -5.69 2.46 2.70
CA LYS A 83 -5.60 2.17 4.13
C LYS A 83 -6.54 1.07 4.61
N GLY A 84 -6.24 0.53 5.78
CA GLY A 84 -7.19 -0.25 6.59
C GLY A 84 -6.64 -1.57 7.08
N LEU A 85 -7.45 -2.26 7.88
CA LEU A 85 -7.15 -3.62 8.29
C LEU A 85 -7.55 -4.60 7.17
N VAL A 86 -6.67 -5.55 6.84
CA VAL A 86 -6.80 -6.42 5.68
C VAL A 86 -7.08 -7.84 6.14
N THR A 87 -8.31 -8.34 5.97
CA THR A 87 -8.64 -9.73 6.33
C THR A 87 -8.05 -10.66 5.29
N TYR A 88 -7.19 -11.59 5.71
CA TYR A 88 -6.66 -12.59 4.78
C TYR A 88 -7.63 -13.74 4.66
N ILE A 89 -7.88 -14.13 3.41
CA ILE A 89 -8.70 -15.29 3.08
C ILE A 89 -7.80 -16.51 2.84
N THR A 90 -6.69 -16.31 2.13
CA THR A 90 -5.64 -17.33 1.97
C THR A 90 -4.26 -16.70 2.17
N ALA A 91 -3.31 -17.51 2.66
CA ALA A 91 -1.90 -17.13 2.83
C ALA A 91 -0.99 -18.26 2.29
N ASP A 92 -0.25 -18.97 3.13
CA ASP A 92 0.86 -19.83 2.73
C ASP A 92 0.42 -21.21 2.20
N MET A 93 -0.65 -21.77 2.78
CA MET A 93 -1.20 -23.10 2.43
C MET A 93 -2.49 -23.02 1.59
N GLY A 94 -2.75 -21.87 0.95
CA GLY A 94 -3.96 -21.67 0.16
C GLY A 94 -5.24 -21.83 1.01
N THR A 95 -6.20 -22.63 0.55
CA THR A 95 -7.47 -22.87 1.25
C THR A 95 -7.35 -23.83 2.45
N GLU A 96 -6.25 -24.58 2.59
CA GLU A 96 -6.04 -25.50 3.73
C GLU A 96 -5.84 -24.76 5.07
N GLU A 97 -5.48 -23.48 5.03
CA GLU A 97 -5.37 -22.65 6.23
C GLU A 97 -6.72 -22.28 6.83
N ILE A 98 -7.79 -22.33 6.04
CA ILE A 98 -9.13 -21.93 6.47
C ILE A 98 -9.68 -23.01 7.42
N LYS A 99 -9.85 -22.66 8.69
CA LYS A 99 -10.39 -23.56 9.72
C LYS A 99 -11.91 -23.48 9.75
N SER A 100 -12.52 -24.23 8.82
CA SER A 100 -13.97 -24.42 8.70
C SER A 100 -14.27 -25.75 8.03
N ASP A 101 -15.34 -26.43 8.46
CA ASP A 101 -15.84 -27.65 7.80
C ASP A 101 -16.36 -27.39 6.38
N ASN A 102 -16.66 -26.12 6.07
CA ASN A 102 -17.06 -25.67 4.74
C ASN A 102 -16.24 -24.42 4.39
N VAL A 103 -15.33 -24.57 3.42
CA VAL A 103 -14.42 -23.50 2.97
C VAL A 103 -15.20 -22.27 2.49
N SER A 104 -16.25 -22.45 1.68
CA SER A 104 -17.06 -21.31 1.19
C SER A 104 -17.70 -20.55 2.34
N LYS A 105 -18.21 -21.26 3.35
CA LYS A 105 -18.75 -20.64 4.56
C LYS A 105 -17.66 -19.93 5.37
N GLY A 106 -16.49 -20.53 5.50
CA GLY A 106 -15.33 -19.90 6.15
C GLY A 106 -14.92 -18.60 5.47
N ILE A 107 -14.92 -18.57 4.13
CA ILE A 107 -14.68 -17.37 3.33
C ILE A 107 -15.74 -16.31 3.63
N GLU A 108 -17.04 -16.66 3.60
CA GLU A 108 -18.11 -15.72 3.94
C GLU A 108 -17.92 -15.11 5.34
N ASP A 109 -17.59 -15.93 6.34
CA ASP A 109 -17.41 -15.47 7.71
C ASP A 109 -16.19 -14.54 7.85
N LEU A 110 -15.10 -14.82 7.15
CA LEU A 110 -13.92 -13.95 7.09
C LEU A 110 -14.23 -12.63 6.36
N VAL A 111 -14.91 -12.68 5.23
CA VAL A 111 -15.30 -11.47 4.48
C VAL A 111 -16.22 -10.60 5.32
N ASN A 112 -17.12 -11.18 6.11
CA ASN A 112 -18.03 -10.46 7.00
C ASN A 112 -17.40 -10.06 8.35
N PHE A 113 -16.12 -10.37 8.59
CA PHE A 113 -15.45 -9.97 9.82
C PHE A 113 -15.45 -8.43 9.98
N PRO A 114 -15.95 -7.88 11.10
CA PRO A 114 -16.33 -6.47 11.21
C PRO A 114 -15.15 -5.49 11.19
N LEU A 115 -13.95 -5.91 11.59
CA LEU A 115 -12.79 -5.03 11.61
C LEU A 115 -12.10 -4.92 10.23
N GLY A 116 -12.30 -5.91 9.36
CA GLY A 116 -11.64 -5.95 8.05
C GLY A 116 -12.24 -4.95 7.07
N GLN A 117 -11.41 -4.05 6.54
CA GLN A 117 -11.81 -3.05 5.54
C GLN A 117 -11.43 -3.48 4.11
N LYS A 118 -10.42 -4.35 3.99
CA LYS A 118 -9.93 -4.91 2.72
C LYS A 118 -9.81 -6.43 2.86
N LEU A 119 -9.69 -7.13 1.74
CA LEU A 119 -9.45 -8.56 1.69
C LEU A 119 -8.09 -8.85 1.04
N TYR A 120 -7.51 -9.99 1.34
CA TYR A 120 -6.28 -10.46 0.68
C TYR A 120 -6.35 -11.93 0.34
N ILE A 121 -5.87 -12.26 -0.86
CA ILE A 121 -5.77 -13.62 -1.37
C ILE A 121 -4.40 -13.85 -1.99
N ARG A 122 -3.94 -15.10 -1.88
CA ARG A 122 -2.63 -15.54 -2.36
C ARG A 122 -2.74 -16.86 -3.14
N PRO A 123 -3.29 -16.87 -4.37
CA PRO A 123 -3.29 -18.07 -5.22
C PRO A 123 -1.90 -18.35 -5.82
N THR A 124 -1.67 -19.57 -6.26
CA THR A 124 -0.48 -19.94 -7.05
C THR A 124 -0.64 -19.58 -8.53
N TRP A 125 0.47 -19.47 -9.27
CA TRP A 125 0.44 -19.28 -10.73
C TRP A 125 -0.38 -20.40 -11.40
N ARG A 126 -0.14 -21.66 -11.02
CA ARG A 126 -0.88 -22.83 -11.52
C ARG A 126 -2.39 -22.68 -11.39
N GLU A 127 -2.87 -22.16 -10.26
CA GLU A 127 -4.30 -21.99 -10.02
C GLU A 127 -4.93 -20.93 -10.91
N VAL A 128 -4.22 -19.84 -11.21
CA VAL A 128 -4.78 -18.73 -12.01
C VAL A 128 -4.54 -18.89 -13.52
N GLN A 129 -3.56 -19.69 -13.92
CA GLN A 129 -3.21 -19.94 -15.32
C GLN A 129 -2.72 -21.40 -15.49
N PRO A 130 -3.62 -22.40 -15.46
CA PRO A 130 -3.23 -23.80 -15.59
C PRO A 130 -2.78 -24.18 -17.00
N ARG A 131 -3.12 -23.37 -18.01
CA ARG A 131 -2.77 -23.55 -19.43
C ARG A 131 -2.29 -22.21 -20.02
N PRO A 132 -1.40 -22.22 -21.02
CA PRO A 132 -0.95 -20.98 -21.64
C PRO A 132 -2.10 -20.25 -22.35
N GLY A 133 -1.99 -18.94 -22.45
CA GLY A 133 -2.85 -18.07 -23.26
C GLY A 133 -4.12 -17.55 -22.58
N ARG A 134 -4.47 -17.99 -21.36
CA ARG A 134 -5.65 -17.47 -20.65
C ARG A 134 -5.63 -17.69 -19.13
N LEU A 135 -6.16 -16.72 -18.37
CA LEU A 135 -6.49 -16.89 -16.96
C LEU A 135 -7.74 -17.77 -16.75
N GLU A 136 -7.63 -18.72 -15.84
CA GLU A 136 -8.74 -19.51 -15.33
C GLU A 136 -8.76 -19.39 -13.80
N LEU A 137 -9.41 -18.35 -13.26
CA LEU A 137 -9.44 -18.12 -11.82
C LEU A 137 -10.17 -19.27 -11.08
N PRO A 138 -9.64 -19.75 -9.94
CA PRO A 138 -10.29 -20.80 -9.16
C PRO A 138 -11.56 -20.27 -8.47
N ASP A 139 -12.48 -21.17 -8.15
CA ASP A 139 -13.83 -20.78 -7.68
C ASP A 139 -13.83 -20.02 -6.36
N TYR A 140 -12.89 -20.30 -5.45
CA TYR A 140 -12.77 -19.54 -4.21
C TYR A 140 -12.35 -18.09 -4.46
N VAL A 141 -11.52 -17.82 -5.48
CA VAL A 141 -11.14 -16.45 -5.87
C VAL A 141 -12.36 -15.71 -6.41
N LYS A 142 -13.14 -16.35 -7.28
CA LYS A 142 -14.41 -15.78 -7.80
C LYS A 142 -15.36 -15.45 -6.64
N LEU A 143 -15.53 -16.39 -5.69
CA LEU A 143 -16.35 -16.19 -4.50
C LEU A 143 -15.89 -14.99 -3.67
N VAL A 144 -14.58 -14.85 -3.45
CA VAL A 144 -14.01 -13.70 -2.72
C VAL A 144 -14.36 -12.40 -3.42
N PHE A 145 -14.15 -12.28 -4.74
CA PHE A 145 -14.48 -11.07 -5.48
C PHE A 145 -15.99 -10.75 -5.47
N ASP A 146 -16.85 -11.76 -5.59
CA ASP A 146 -18.30 -11.59 -5.52
C ASP A 146 -18.75 -11.06 -4.15
N LEU A 147 -18.19 -11.61 -3.07
CA LEU A 147 -18.48 -11.17 -1.71
C LEU A 147 -17.85 -9.80 -1.40
N ALA A 148 -16.64 -9.54 -1.90
CA ALA A 148 -15.97 -8.24 -1.79
C ALA A 148 -16.84 -7.13 -2.39
N LYS A 149 -17.37 -7.34 -3.60
CA LYS A 149 -18.27 -6.41 -4.27
C LYS A 149 -19.55 -6.16 -3.47
N LYS A 150 -20.17 -7.22 -2.92
CA LYS A 150 -21.39 -7.11 -2.09
C LYS A 150 -21.14 -6.37 -0.77
N SER A 151 -19.93 -6.49 -0.21
CA SER A 151 -19.54 -5.87 1.06
C SER A 151 -18.82 -4.52 0.89
N GLY A 152 -18.63 -4.05 -0.35
CA GLY A 152 -17.93 -2.80 -0.64
C GLY A 152 -16.44 -2.83 -0.29
N LYS A 153 -15.81 -4.00 -0.31
CA LYS A 153 -14.38 -4.20 0.01
C LYS A 153 -13.57 -4.40 -1.27
N GLN A 154 -12.35 -3.87 -1.29
CA GLN A 154 -11.36 -4.20 -2.32
C GLN A 154 -10.48 -5.40 -1.89
N VAL A 155 -9.89 -6.05 -2.88
CA VAL A 155 -9.04 -7.24 -2.74
C VAL A 155 -7.60 -6.90 -3.11
N GLY A 156 -6.65 -7.21 -2.22
CA GLY A 156 -5.23 -7.31 -2.54
C GLY A 156 -4.87 -8.72 -2.97
N LEU A 157 -3.94 -8.88 -3.92
CA LEU A 157 -3.59 -10.18 -4.50
C LEU A 157 -2.08 -10.40 -4.54
N ARG A 158 -1.63 -11.60 -4.21
CA ARG A 158 -0.27 -12.08 -4.54
C ARG A 158 -0.34 -13.40 -5.30
N ILE A 159 0.27 -13.46 -6.47
CA ILE A 159 0.36 -14.72 -7.24
C ILE A 159 1.71 -15.37 -6.93
N GLN A 160 1.69 -16.59 -6.38
CA GLN A 160 2.92 -17.28 -5.98
C GLN A 160 3.54 -18.06 -7.13
N MET A 161 4.84 -17.85 -7.37
CA MET A 161 5.67 -18.70 -8.25
C MET A 161 6.34 -19.84 -7.48
N SER A 162 6.46 -19.70 -6.16
CA SER A 162 6.93 -20.75 -5.25
C SER A 162 6.09 -20.69 -3.97
N ALA A 163 5.43 -21.80 -3.63
CA ALA A 163 4.55 -21.91 -2.47
C ALA A 163 4.99 -23.12 -1.64
N PRO A 164 5.96 -22.94 -0.72
CA PRO A 164 6.64 -24.07 -0.09
C PRO A 164 5.78 -24.87 0.90
N ASP A 165 4.69 -24.28 1.41
CA ASP A 165 3.71 -24.97 2.26
C ASP A 165 2.48 -25.47 1.50
N TYR A 166 2.49 -25.41 0.17
CA TYR A 166 1.45 -25.99 -0.68
C TYR A 166 1.82 -27.44 -1.08
N TRP A 167 1.06 -28.43 -0.60
CA TRP A 167 1.46 -29.85 -0.67
C TRP A 167 0.83 -30.63 -1.83
N HIS A 168 -0.21 -30.11 -2.47
CA HIS A 168 -0.94 -30.88 -3.48
C HIS A 168 -0.29 -30.81 -4.86
N ALA A 169 0.33 -29.68 -5.20
CA ALA A 169 0.90 -29.43 -6.52
C ALA A 169 2.00 -28.34 -6.44
N PRO A 170 2.90 -28.26 -7.42
CA PRO A 170 3.83 -27.13 -7.50
C PRO A 170 3.10 -25.85 -7.91
N ALA A 171 3.60 -24.71 -7.42
CA ALA A 171 3.02 -23.40 -7.70
C ALA A 171 3.07 -22.99 -9.19
N LEU A 172 4.06 -23.49 -9.94
CA LEU A 172 4.16 -23.26 -11.39
C LEU A 172 3.29 -24.26 -12.17
N PRO A 173 2.64 -23.85 -13.27
CA PRO A 173 1.86 -24.76 -14.13
C PRO A 173 2.77 -25.72 -14.93
N ASP A 174 2.18 -26.83 -15.41
CA ASP A 174 2.94 -27.91 -16.06
C ASP A 174 3.66 -27.44 -17.33
N PHE A 175 3.01 -26.60 -18.15
CA PHE A 175 3.61 -26.10 -19.38
C PHE A 175 4.90 -25.29 -19.16
N VAL A 176 5.07 -24.71 -17.96
CA VAL A 176 6.33 -24.06 -17.55
C VAL A 176 7.31 -25.11 -17.05
N LEU A 177 6.88 -25.99 -16.14
CA LEU A 177 7.74 -26.98 -15.49
C LEU A 177 8.31 -28.04 -16.43
N GLU A 178 7.62 -28.34 -17.52
CA GLU A 178 8.07 -29.30 -18.54
C GLU A 178 9.22 -28.76 -19.40
N ARG A 179 9.42 -27.44 -19.43
CA ARG A 179 10.36 -26.78 -20.34
C ARG A 179 11.43 -25.96 -19.65
N VAL A 180 11.17 -25.46 -18.45
CA VAL A 180 12.11 -24.62 -17.69
C VAL A 180 12.95 -25.50 -16.76
N PRO A 181 14.30 -25.45 -16.85
CA PRO A 181 15.16 -26.17 -15.92
C PRO A 181 14.95 -25.73 -14.47
N LYS A 182 15.19 -26.66 -13.54
CA LYS A 182 15.06 -26.44 -12.09
C LYS A 182 16.44 -26.50 -11.45
N VAL A 183 16.62 -25.73 -10.39
CA VAL A 183 17.81 -25.79 -9.54
C VAL A 183 17.35 -26.21 -8.15
N ASP A 184 17.90 -27.32 -7.68
CA ASP A 184 17.63 -27.81 -6.33
C ASP A 184 18.19 -26.84 -5.29
N LEU A 185 17.40 -26.61 -4.25
CA LEU A 185 17.76 -25.79 -3.11
C LEU A 185 18.58 -26.62 -2.12
N VAL A 186 19.62 -26.00 -1.58
CA VAL A 186 20.66 -26.66 -0.82
C VAL A 186 20.64 -26.18 0.63
N LEU A 187 20.36 -27.11 1.55
CA LEU A 187 20.34 -26.87 2.99
C LEU A 187 21.64 -27.39 3.62
N ASN A 188 22.61 -26.49 3.80
CA ASN A 188 23.97 -26.85 4.23
C ASN A 188 24.31 -26.45 5.66
N ASP A 189 23.61 -25.49 6.27
CA ASP A 189 23.89 -25.08 7.65
C ASP A 189 23.21 -26.05 8.64
N PRO A 190 23.95 -26.74 9.51
CA PRO A 190 23.37 -27.60 10.54
C PRO A 190 22.37 -26.89 11.46
N LYS A 191 22.56 -25.59 11.72
CA LYS A 191 21.66 -24.78 12.57
C LYS A 191 20.28 -24.60 11.94
N ASP A 192 20.23 -24.62 10.62
CA ASP A 192 19.04 -24.36 9.84
C ASP A 192 18.25 -25.64 9.47
N GLN A 193 18.83 -26.82 9.75
CA GLN A 193 18.19 -28.10 9.42
C GLN A 193 16.79 -28.25 10.01
N ALA A 194 16.59 -27.80 11.26
CA ALA A 194 15.29 -27.88 11.92
C ALA A 194 14.25 -27.00 11.22
N ALA A 195 14.63 -25.79 10.82
CA ALA A 195 13.74 -24.88 10.09
C ALA A 195 13.45 -25.37 8.66
N GLY A 196 14.46 -25.90 7.97
CA GLY A 196 14.34 -26.38 6.60
C GLY A 196 13.65 -27.75 6.47
N ALA A 197 13.57 -28.53 7.55
CA ALA A 197 13.04 -29.89 7.53
C ALA A 197 11.62 -29.99 6.97
N ARG A 198 10.76 -28.99 7.22
CA ARG A 198 9.38 -28.99 6.68
C ARG A 198 9.37 -28.83 5.16
N PHE A 199 10.24 -27.98 4.63
CA PHE A 199 10.35 -27.75 3.20
C PHE A 199 10.97 -28.95 2.50
N VAL A 200 12.04 -29.54 3.05
CA VAL A 200 12.66 -30.75 2.48
C VAL A 200 11.68 -31.93 2.39
N LYS A 201 10.58 -31.97 3.16
CA LYS A 201 9.56 -33.01 3.00
C LYS A 201 8.64 -32.77 1.82
N ASN A 202 8.26 -31.52 1.54
CA ASN A 202 7.44 -31.19 0.38
C ASN A 202 8.29 -31.28 -0.91
N PRO A 203 7.99 -32.16 -1.88
CA PRO A 203 8.77 -32.24 -3.13
C PRO A 203 8.70 -30.95 -3.95
N TYR A 204 7.67 -30.12 -3.76
CA TYR A 204 7.44 -28.91 -4.54
C TYR A 204 8.16 -27.66 -4.02
N SER A 205 8.82 -27.75 -2.86
CA SER A 205 9.53 -26.63 -2.24
C SER A 205 11.06 -26.76 -2.30
N ARG A 206 11.58 -27.86 -2.88
CA ARG A 206 13.02 -28.18 -2.89
C ARG A 206 13.78 -27.60 -4.07
N TYR A 207 13.12 -26.80 -4.91
CA TYR A 207 13.74 -26.24 -6.10
C TYR A 207 13.21 -24.84 -6.39
N GLN A 208 13.95 -24.11 -7.22
CA GLN A 208 13.47 -22.91 -7.90
C GLN A 208 13.66 -23.09 -9.42
N PRO A 209 12.79 -22.51 -10.26
CA PRO A 209 13.00 -22.50 -11.70
C PRO A 209 14.23 -21.64 -12.05
N ARG A 210 14.82 -21.89 -13.22
CA ARG A 210 15.68 -20.90 -13.88
C ARG A 210 14.83 -19.73 -14.34
N PHE A 211 14.71 -18.72 -13.49
CA PHE A 211 13.95 -17.50 -13.81
C PHE A 211 14.54 -16.77 -15.03
N ASP A 212 15.85 -16.91 -15.28
CA ASP A 212 16.56 -16.35 -16.43
C ASP A 212 16.34 -17.13 -17.74
N ASP A 213 15.62 -18.26 -17.70
CA ASP A 213 15.30 -19.03 -18.90
C ASP A 213 14.38 -18.22 -19.85
N PRO A 214 14.70 -18.13 -21.16
CA PRO A 214 13.90 -17.35 -22.10
C PRO A 214 12.43 -17.78 -22.18
N PHE A 215 12.15 -19.08 -22.00
CA PHE A 215 10.78 -19.56 -22.00
C PHE A 215 10.05 -19.21 -20.70
N PHE A 216 10.73 -19.25 -19.55
CA PHE A 216 10.17 -18.72 -18.30
C PHE A 216 9.80 -17.24 -18.45
N GLN A 217 10.71 -16.42 -18.97
CA GLN A 217 10.50 -14.99 -19.20
C GLN A 217 9.33 -14.72 -20.16
N GLN A 218 9.18 -15.53 -21.21
CA GLN A 218 8.04 -15.46 -22.11
C GLN A 218 6.72 -15.75 -21.38
N CYS A 219 6.64 -16.84 -20.62
CA CYS A 219 5.46 -17.21 -19.86
C CYS A 219 5.11 -16.17 -18.80
N PHE A 220 6.11 -15.61 -18.13
CA PHE A 220 5.92 -14.56 -17.14
C PHE A 220 5.30 -13.29 -17.76
N ARG A 221 5.82 -12.83 -18.90
CA ARG A 221 5.24 -11.69 -19.64
C ARG A 221 3.78 -11.95 -20.03
N GLU A 222 3.47 -13.17 -20.47
CA GLU A 222 2.10 -13.56 -20.79
C GLU A 222 1.19 -13.53 -19.55
N LEU A 223 1.61 -14.13 -18.43
CA LEU A 223 0.84 -14.10 -17.18
C LEU A 223 0.57 -12.66 -16.73
N VAL A 224 1.63 -11.84 -16.63
CA VAL A 224 1.51 -10.44 -16.17
C VAL A 224 0.60 -9.64 -17.10
N GLY A 225 0.73 -9.81 -18.42
CA GLY A 225 -0.15 -9.15 -19.39
C GLY A 225 -1.62 -9.53 -19.22
N GLN A 226 -1.92 -10.80 -18.93
CA GLN A 226 -3.29 -11.24 -18.68
C GLN A 226 -3.82 -10.78 -17.33
N LEU A 227 -3.00 -10.80 -16.27
CA LEU A 227 -3.38 -10.27 -14.96
C LEU A 227 -3.67 -8.77 -15.04
N ALA A 228 -2.86 -8.00 -15.76
CA ALA A 228 -3.10 -6.58 -15.95
C ALA A 228 -4.35 -6.30 -16.79
N ALA A 229 -4.61 -7.09 -17.83
CA ALA A 229 -5.84 -6.97 -18.62
C ALA A 229 -7.11 -7.18 -17.76
N GLU A 230 -7.05 -8.02 -16.72
CA GLU A 230 -8.16 -8.29 -15.81
C GLU A 230 -8.24 -7.30 -14.62
N PHE A 231 -7.09 -6.89 -14.08
CA PHE A 231 -7.02 -6.25 -12.76
C PHE A 231 -6.46 -4.83 -12.74
N ASP A 232 -5.74 -4.35 -13.76
CA ASP A 232 -5.18 -3.00 -13.74
C ASP A 232 -6.28 -1.91 -13.83
N GLY A 233 -6.38 -1.08 -12.79
CA GLY A 233 -7.43 -0.07 -12.66
C GLY A 233 -8.83 -0.62 -12.33
N ASN A 234 -8.95 -1.91 -12.02
CA ASN A 234 -10.21 -2.50 -11.59
C ASN A 234 -10.58 -1.97 -10.19
N PRO A 235 -11.77 -1.36 -9.98
CA PRO A 235 -12.14 -0.74 -8.70
C PRO A 235 -12.28 -1.75 -7.54
N SER A 236 -12.39 -3.04 -7.84
CA SER A 236 -12.42 -4.11 -6.83
C SER A 236 -11.03 -4.51 -6.33
N VAL A 237 -9.95 -4.01 -6.95
CA VAL A 237 -8.56 -4.35 -6.60
C VAL A 237 -7.94 -3.19 -5.82
N GLU A 238 -7.33 -3.50 -4.68
CA GLU A 238 -6.64 -2.49 -3.86
C GLU A 238 -5.19 -2.30 -4.34
N PHE A 239 -4.46 -3.42 -4.44
CA PHE A 239 -3.07 -3.50 -4.85
C PHE A 239 -2.77 -4.92 -5.36
N ILE A 240 -1.63 -5.08 -6.03
CA ILE A 240 -1.11 -6.39 -6.43
C ILE A 240 0.32 -6.51 -5.91
N ASP A 241 0.65 -7.59 -5.23
CA ASP A 241 2.01 -7.82 -4.77
C ASP A 241 2.94 -8.00 -5.97
N THR A 242 4.11 -7.39 -5.86
CA THR A 242 5.16 -7.55 -6.86
C THR A 242 5.62 -9.01 -6.86
N PHE A 243 5.76 -9.60 -8.03
CA PHE A 243 6.45 -10.88 -8.17
C PHE A 243 7.92 -10.68 -7.77
N MET A 244 8.31 -11.29 -6.66
CA MET A 244 9.68 -11.34 -6.17
C MET A 244 10.20 -12.78 -6.10
N TYR A 245 11.49 -12.91 -5.82
CA TYR A 245 12.18 -14.17 -5.72
C TYR A 245 11.62 -15.09 -4.62
N GLY A 246 11.55 -16.39 -4.94
CA GLY A 246 11.52 -17.45 -3.95
C GLY A 246 10.17 -17.65 -3.24
N PHE A 247 10.27 -18.19 -2.04
CA PHE A 247 9.17 -18.66 -1.22
C PHE A 247 8.15 -17.58 -0.96
N TRP A 248 6.89 -17.95 -1.23
CA TRP A 248 5.70 -17.12 -1.14
C TRP A 248 5.79 -15.77 -1.86
N GLY A 249 6.79 -15.55 -2.72
CA GLY A 249 7.07 -14.28 -3.40
C GLY A 249 7.67 -13.20 -2.49
N GLU A 250 8.49 -13.57 -1.50
CA GLU A 250 8.97 -12.65 -0.45
C GLU A 250 10.37 -12.09 -0.70
N GLY A 251 11.05 -12.52 -1.77
CA GLY A 251 12.43 -12.14 -2.06
C GLY A 251 13.46 -13.11 -1.52
N HIS A 252 13.06 -14.32 -1.09
CA HIS A 252 14.00 -15.26 -0.50
C HIS A 252 13.61 -16.73 -0.59
N THR A 253 14.56 -17.63 -0.32
CA THR A 253 14.31 -19.06 -0.05
C THR A 253 14.91 -19.51 1.27
N TRP A 254 14.89 -18.67 2.31
CA TRP A 254 15.33 -19.11 3.64
C TRP A 254 14.61 -20.41 4.06
N PRO A 255 15.31 -21.40 4.62
CA PRO A 255 16.71 -21.36 5.10
C PRO A 255 17.73 -21.97 4.13
N PHE A 256 17.44 -22.03 2.83
CA PHE A 256 18.36 -22.58 1.84
C PHE A 256 19.48 -21.58 1.50
N SER A 257 20.66 -22.12 1.19
CA SER A 257 21.91 -21.36 1.07
C SER A 257 22.25 -20.89 -0.35
N ASN A 258 21.57 -21.41 -1.36
CA ASN A 258 21.79 -21.07 -2.77
C ASN A 258 20.55 -20.43 -3.41
N ASN A 259 20.76 -19.86 -4.59
CA ASN A 259 19.71 -19.37 -5.49
C ASN A 259 19.90 -19.99 -6.90
N PRO A 260 18.92 -19.90 -7.83
CA PRO A 260 19.01 -20.59 -9.11
C PRO A 260 19.89 -19.90 -10.17
N PHE A 261 20.47 -18.74 -9.85
CA PHE A 261 21.23 -17.93 -10.80
C PHE A 261 22.73 -18.30 -10.82
N PRO A 262 23.40 -18.14 -11.97
CA PRO A 262 24.82 -18.43 -12.08
C PRO A 262 25.70 -17.38 -11.40
N ASP A 263 25.23 -16.14 -11.33
CA ASP A 263 25.90 -15.00 -10.72
C ASP A 263 24.88 -13.91 -10.34
N TYR A 264 25.32 -12.96 -9.51
CA TYR A 264 24.49 -11.87 -9.01
C TYR A 264 23.99 -10.96 -10.14
N GLN A 265 24.85 -10.61 -11.09
CA GLN A 265 24.50 -9.68 -12.16
C GLN A 265 23.40 -10.25 -13.06
N THR A 266 23.38 -11.57 -13.26
CA THR A 266 22.30 -12.27 -13.97
C THR A 266 21.01 -12.27 -13.15
N ALA A 267 21.10 -12.48 -11.85
CA ALA A 267 19.94 -12.40 -10.95
C ALA A 267 19.32 -11.00 -10.96
N GLU A 268 20.12 -9.96 -10.71
CA GLU A 268 19.72 -8.56 -10.67
C GLU A 268 19.03 -8.16 -11.98
N ARG A 269 19.68 -8.40 -13.13
CA ARG A 269 19.08 -8.10 -14.44
C ARG A 269 17.75 -8.83 -14.65
N THR A 270 17.68 -10.11 -14.30
CA THR A 270 16.45 -10.90 -14.48
C THR A 270 15.30 -10.32 -13.66
N TRP A 271 15.54 -9.98 -12.39
CA TRP A 271 14.51 -9.44 -11.51
C TRP A 271 14.12 -8.01 -11.85
N MET A 272 15.07 -7.18 -12.30
CA MET A 272 14.79 -5.84 -12.79
C MET A 272 13.97 -5.88 -14.10
N ASP A 273 14.30 -6.77 -15.04
CA ASP A 273 13.51 -6.97 -16.26
C ASP A 273 12.09 -7.47 -15.93
N MET A 274 11.95 -8.36 -14.94
CA MET A 274 10.65 -8.83 -14.47
C MET A 274 9.85 -7.74 -13.74
N LEU A 275 10.51 -6.84 -12.99
CA LEU A 275 9.87 -5.67 -12.41
C LEU A 275 9.38 -4.70 -13.49
N GLU A 276 10.23 -4.42 -14.50
CA GLU A 276 9.87 -3.55 -15.62
C GLU A 276 8.62 -4.05 -16.35
N VAL A 277 8.54 -5.36 -16.62
CA VAL A 277 7.33 -6.00 -17.19
C VAL A 277 6.09 -5.72 -16.34
N GLN A 278 6.20 -5.80 -15.02
CA GLN A 278 5.07 -5.51 -14.13
C GLN A 278 4.70 -4.03 -14.15
N LEU A 279 5.68 -3.13 -14.11
CA LEU A 279 5.47 -1.68 -14.16
C LEU A 279 4.83 -1.23 -15.49
N ASP A 280 5.21 -1.84 -16.60
CA ASP A 280 4.67 -1.57 -17.93
C ASP A 280 3.23 -2.04 -18.11
N ASN A 281 2.80 -3.03 -17.34
CA ASN A 281 1.46 -3.60 -17.43
C ASN A 281 0.51 -3.03 -16.39
N PHE A 282 0.97 -2.86 -15.14
CA PHE A 282 0.17 -2.27 -14.07
C PHE A 282 0.40 -0.78 -13.98
N LYS A 283 -0.33 0.01 -14.77
CA LYS A 283 -0.18 1.47 -14.82
C LYS A 283 -1.14 2.22 -13.94
N LYS A 284 -2.19 1.55 -13.43
CA LYS A 284 -3.29 2.15 -12.65
C LYS A 284 -3.45 1.54 -11.27
N THR A 285 -3.04 0.28 -11.09
CA THR A 285 -3.01 -0.41 -9.79
C THR A 285 -1.59 -0.35 -9.21
N PRO A 286 -1.41 0.01 -7.93
CA PRO A 286 -0.10 0.00 -7.29
C PRO A 286 0.40 -1.43 -7.10
N LEU A 287 1.69 -1.64 -7.38
CA LEU A 287 2.40 -2.84 -6.99
C LEU A 287 2.83 -2.73 -5.52
N LEU A 288 2.91 -3.85 -4.81
CA LEU A 288 3.33 -3.92 -3.41
C LEU A 288 4.57 -4.82 -3.27
N THR A 289 5.75 -4.24 -3.09
CA THR A 289 7.04 -4.97 -3.04
C THR A 289 7.46 -5.26 -1.60
N ASN A 290 7.91 -6.47 -1.31
CA ASN A 290 8.46 -6.80 0.00
C ASN A 290 9.82 -6.11 0.22
N THR A 291 10.04 -5.63 1.45
CA THR A 291 11.26 -4.96 1.91
C THR A 291 12.34 -5.93 2.36
N GLN A 292 12.18 -7.24 2.11
CA GLN A 292 13.17 -8.26 2.45
C GLN A 292 14.58 -7.86 2.00
N PRO A 293 15.55 -7.80 2.93
CA PRO A 293 16.94 -7.51 2.56
C PRO A 293 17.46 -8.48 1.50
N ASP A 294 18.39 -8.02 0.67
CA ASP A 294 18.95 -8.82 -0.43
C ASP A 294 19.96 -9.90 0.05
N PHE A 295 19.65 -10.61 1.13
CA PHE A 295 20.52 -11.65 1.67
C PHE A 295 20.64 -12.86 0.72
N SER A 296 19.61 -13.09 -0.13
CA SER A 296 19.65 -14.12 -1.17
C SER A 296 20.51 -13.73 -2.37
N ARG A 297 20.98 -12.47 -2.43
CA ARG A 297 21.82 -11.90 -3.50
C ARG A 297 21.18 -12.11 -4.87
N VAL A 298 19.95 -11.64 -5.00
CA VAL A 298 19.14 -11.75 -6.22
C VAL A 298 18.67 -10.40 -6.76
N GLY A 299 19.00 -9.30 -6.08
CA GLY A 299 18.67 -7.96 -6.53
C GLY A 299 17.46 -7.33 -5.83
N ASN A 300 17.12 -7.79 -4.61
CA ASN A 300 15.95 -7.25 -3.89
C ASN A 300 16.10 -5.74 -3.60
N SER A 301 17.32 -5.27 -3.32
CA SER A 301 17.56 -3.86 -3.00
C SER A 301 17.31 -2.95 -4.20
N GLU A 302 17.68 -3.41 -5.41
CA GLU A 302 17.46 -2.71 -6.67
C GLU A 302 15.97 -2.67 -7.02
N MET A 303 15.28 -3.80 -6.85
CA MET A 303 13.82 -3.85 -7.01
C MET A 303 13.14 -2.87 -6.05
N LEU A 304 13.54 -2.85 -4.78
CA LEU A 304 12.95 -2.00 -3.77
C LEU A 304 13.19 -0.50 -4.05
N ASP A 305 14.41 -0.10 -4.42
CA ASP A 305 14.72 1.27 -4.84
C ASP A 305 13.86 1.69 -6.04
N CYS A 306 13.77 0.83 -7.06
CA CYS A 306 12.97 1.08 -8.26
C CYS A 306 11.46 1.17 -7.95
N THR A 307 10.94 0.32 -7.06
CA THR A 307 9.55 0.36 -6.61
C THR A 307 9.20 1.72 -5.99
N VAL A 308 10.06 2.25 -5.12
CA VAL A 308 9.81 3.53 -4.47
C VAL A 308 9.89 4.68 -5.48
N ARG A 309 10.89 4.68 -6.36
CA ARG A 309 11.06 5.68 -7.43
C ARG A 309 9.91 5.67 -8.43
N SER A 310 9.30 4.51 -8.65
CA SER A 310 8.13 4.34 -9.52
C SER A 310 6.79 4.61 -8.81
N ASN A 311 6.83 5.09 -7.55
CA ASN A 311 5.65 5.42 -6.73
C ASN A 311 4.72 4.22 -6.46
N ASN A 312 5.26 3.01 -6.46
CA ASN A 312 4.59 1.83 -5.99
C ASN A 312 4.77 1.69 -4.47
N TRP A 313 4.12 0.71 -3.87
CA TRP A 313 4.03 0.56 -2.43
C TRP A 313 4.96 -0.54 -1.92
N ILE A 314 5.18 -0.55 -0.61
CA ILE A 314 6.08 -1.50 0.03
C ILE A 314 5.39 -2.28 1.15
N ARG A 315 5.95 -3.42 1.51
CA ARG A 315 5.44 -4.25 2.61
C ARG A 315 6.55 -4.96 3.37
N SER A 316 6.22 -5.48 4.55
CA SER A 316 7.00 -6.53 5.18
C SER A 316 6.09 -7.61 5.73
N ASP A 317 6.63 -8.82 5.81
CA ASP A 317 5.96 -10.04 6.28
C ASP A 317 6.24 -10.30 7.77
N THR A 318 6.95 -9.37 8.42
CA THR A 318 7.06 -9.23 9.87
C THR A 318 7.77 -7.94 10.26
N ILE A 319 7.63 -7.51 11.51
CA ILE A 319 8.39 -6.38 12.09
C ILE A 319 9.40 -6.80 13.16
N PHE A 320 9.56 -8.10 13.40
CA PHE A 320 10.35 -8.63 14.52
C PHE A 320 11.58 -9.44 14.08
N ILE A 321 11.88 -9.50 12.79
CA ILE A 321 13.04 -10.24 12.27
C ILE A 321 14.16 -9.28 11.88
N GLU A 322 13.98 -8.46 10.84
CA GLU A 322 15.01 -7.55 10.34
C GLU A 322 14.78 -6.10 10.79
N ASN A 323 15.73 -5.54 11.54
CA ASN A 323 15.69 -4.12 11.93
C ASN A 323 15.87 -3.17 10.74
N GLU A 324 16.55 -3.58 9.68
CA GLU A 324 16.72 -2.79 8.45
C GLU A 324 15.37 -2.46 7.79
N GLN A 325 14.43 -3.40 7.79
CA GLN A 325 13.09 -3.18 7.23
C GLN A 325 12.35 -2.08 8.00
N ILE A 326 12.52 -1.98 9.31
CA ILE A 326 11.91 -0.92 10.13
C ILE A 326 12.39 0.47 9.67
N GLU A 327 13.69 0.60 9.35
CA GLU A 327 14.25 1.86 8.85
C GLU A 327 13.58 2.26 7.54
N ALA A 328 13.48 1.32 6.59
CA ALA A 328 12.85 1.53 5.30
C ALA A 328 11.36 1.87 5.42
N LEU A 329 10.61 1.06 6.18
CA LEU A 329 9.16 1.20 6.33
C LEU A 329 8.81 2.51 7.05
N SER A 330 9.45 2.80 8.19
CA SER A 330 9.11 3.97 9.01
C SER A 330 9.52 5.29 8.36
N ASN A 331 10.65 5.30 7.62
CA ASN A 331 11.21 6.52 7.03
C ASN A 331 10.96 6.66 5.52
N ARG A 332 10.07 5.83 4.96
CA ARG A 332 9.68 5.90 3.54
C ARG A 332 9.14 7.28 3.14
N PRO A 333 9.24 7.65 1.85
CA PRO A 333 8.54 8.83 1.36
C PRO A 333 7.04 8.77 1.67
N PRO A 334 6.41 9.87 2.12
CA PRO A 334 5.08 9.83 2.73
C PRO A 334 3.94 9.47 1.76
N TRP A 335 4.19 9.48 0.45
CA TRP A 335 3.25 9.06 -0.59
C TRP A 335 3.27 7.55 -0.87
N ILE A 336 4.17 6.80 -0.23
CA ILE A 336 4.32 5.36 -0.40
C ILE A 336 3.47 4.65 0.65
N GLY A 337 2.53 3.80 0.19
CA GLY A 337 1.77 2.92 1.08
C GLY A 337 2.67 1.85 1.71
N ALA A 338 2.43 1.52 2.98
CA ALA A 338 3.07 0.39 3.65
C ALA A 338 2.05 -0.62 4.19
N LEU A 339 2.24 -1.89 3.88
CA LEU A 339 1.50 -3.00 4.49
C LEU A 339 2.40 -3.79 5.43
N LEU A 340 1.92 -4.04 6.65
CA LEU A 340 2.55 -4.97 7.58
C LEU A 340 1.74 -6.26 7.64
N GLU A 341 2.29 -7.33 7.11
CA GLU A 341 1.80 -8.68 7.36
C GLU A 341 2.44 -9.17 8.64
N GLN A 342 1.67 -9.10 9.71
CA GLN A 342 2.09 -9.57 11.01
C GLN A 342 0.89 -10.29 11.60
N GLY A 343 0.84 -11.60 11.35
CA GLY A 343 -0.28 -12.47 11.72
C GLY A 343 -0.40 -12.64 13.24
N LEU A 344 -1.64 -12.77 13.71
CA LEU A 344 -1.90 -13.18 15.08
C LEU A 344 -1.56 -14.67 15.25
N PRO A 345 -1.24 -15.14 16.47
CA PRO A 345 -0.98 -16.54 16.68
C PRO A 345 -2.14 -17.44 16.22
N GLY A 346 -1.81 -18.59 15.63
CA GLY A 346 -2.76 -19.62 15.15
C GLY A 346 -3.55 -20.34 16.25
N LYS A 347 -3.60 -19.79 17.46
CA LYS A 347 -4.23 -20.38 18.65
C LYS A 347 -5.08 -19.30 19.35
N PRO A 348 -6.06 -19.71 20.19
CA PRO A 348 -6.83 -18.76 20.99
C PRO A 348 -5.94 -17.82 21.81
N ALA A 349 -6.43 -16.60 22.05
CA ALA A 349 -5.77 -15.64 22.91
C ALA A 349 -5.49 -16.25 24.30
N ASP A 350 -4.25 -16.12 24.77
CA ASP A 350 -3.82 -16.61 26.08
C ASP A 350 -3.52 -15.44 27.01
N PRO A 351 -4.38 -15.16 28.00
CA PRO A 351 -4.14 -14.09 28.98
C PRO A 351 -2.83 -14.25 29.76
N LYS A 352 -2.32 -15.49 29.91
CA LYS A 352 -1.09 -15.79 30.65
C LYS A 352 0.17 -15.53 29.83
N ALA A 353 0.05 -15.32 28.53
CA ALA A 353 1.18 -14.95 27.67
C ALA A 353 1.59 -13.48 27.84
N SER A 354 0.88 -12.71 28.68
CA SER A 354 1.21 -11.32 28.95
C SER A 354 2.53 -11.19 29.71
N VAL A 355 3.33 -10.22 29.29
CA VAL A 355 4.55 -9.80 29.98
C VAL A 355 4.29 -8.40 30.51
N GLU A 356 4.38 -8.21 31.82
CA GLU A 356 4.09 -6.92 32.48
C GLU A 356 2.68 -6.38 32.16
N GLY A 357 1.71 -7.28 31.96
CA GLY A 357 0.33 -6.93 31.63
C GLY A 357 0.09 -6.58 30.16
N ILE A 358 1.10 -6.71 29.29
CA ILE A 358 0.97 -6.48 27.85
C ILE A 358 0.89 -7.83 27.15
N SER A 359 -0.22 -8.11 26.47
CA SER A 359 -0.34 -9.32 25.66
C SER A 359 0.48 -9.24 24.37
N PRO A 360 0.83 -10.39 23.76
CA PRO A 360 1.52 -10.40 22.47
C PRO A 360 0.77 -9.65 21.36
N ALA A 361 -0.57 -9.71 21.35
CA ALA A 361 -1.38 -9.01 20.36
C ALA A 361 -1.31 -7.49 20.54
N GLU A 362 -1.36 -7.00 21.78
CA GLU A 362 -1.25 -5.56 22.08
C GLU A 362 0.15 -5.03 21.74
N ASN A 363 1.20 -5.78 22.09
CA ASN A 363 2.57 -5.46 21.72
C ASN A 363 2.72 -5.33 20.21
N MET A 364 2.20 -6.31 19.47
CA MET A 364 2.25 -6.33 18.00
C MET A 364 1.49 -5.17 17.37
N ILE A 365 0.28 -4.87 17.85
CA ILE A 365 -0.53 -3.74 17.38
C ILE A 365 0.20 -2.42 17.64
N ALA A 366 0.82 -2.24 18.81
CA ALA A 366 1.58 -1.03 19.13
C ALA A 366 2.72 -0.81 18.14
N HIS A 367 3.51 -1.85 17.85
CA HIS A 367 4.66 -1.72 16.94
C HIS A 367 4.25 -1.53 15.48
N VAL A 368 3.13 -2.14 15.04
CA VAL A 368 2.53 -1.81 13.73
C VAL A 368 2.17 -0.32 13.64
N MET A 369 1.67 0.25 14.73
CA MET A 369 1.34 1.68 14.79
C MET A 369 2.58 2.57 14.81
N ASP A 370 3.66 2.17 15.50
CA ASP A 370 4.93 2.92 15.58
C ASP A 370 5.61 3.06 14.21
N ILE A 371 5.48 2.06 13.33
CA ILE A 371 5.98 2.10 11.94
C ILE A 371 5.19 3.09 11.06
N GLY A 372 3.98 3.47 11.46
CA GLY A 372 3.12 4.32 10.64
C GLY A 372 2.60 3.61 9.39
N ALA A 373 2.11 2.38 9.55
CA ALA A 373 1.60 1.58 8.43
C ALA A 373 0.28 2.11 7.84
N ASN A 374 0.09 1.88 6.54
CA ASN A 374 -1.19 2.10 5.86
C ASN A 374 -2.13 0.92 6.04
N TYR A 375 -1.57 -0.29 6.10
CA TYR A 375 -2.31 -1.53 6.22
C TYR A 375 -1.70 -2.45 7.28
N TRP A 376 -2.57 -3.23 7.93
CA TRP A 376 -2.16 -4.34 8.78
C TRP A 376 -2.98 -5.58 8.46
N SER A 377 -2.32 -6.73 8.36
CA SER A 377 -2.96 -8.02 8.11
C SER A 377 -3.74 -8.51 9.33
N LEU A 378 -5.02 -8.83 9.15
CA LEU A 378 -5.86 -9.52 10.12
C LEU A 378 -6.02 -10.98 9.72
N TRP A 379 -5.22 -11.83 10.33
CA TRP A 379 -5.28 -13.28 10.14
C TRP A 379 -4.59 -14.02 11.27
N ASN A 380 -4.83 -15.32 11.34
CA ASN A 380 -4.18 -16.21 12.29
C ASN A 380 -3.17 -17.08 11.53
N PHE A 381 -1.88 -16.97 11.90
CA PHE A 381 -0.78 -17.63 11.20
C PHE A 381 -1.03 -19.14 11.04
N HIS A 382 -1.10 -19.60 9.79
CA HIS A 382 -1.38 -20.99 9.36
C HIS A 382 -2.71 -21.60 9.84
N GLN A 383 -3.59 -20.79 10.44
CA GLN A 383 -4.82 -21.23 11.10
C GLN A 383 -5.95 -20.19 10.92
N ILE A 384 -6.12 -19.68 9.70
CA ILE A 384 -7.08 -18.62 9.37
C ILE A 384 -8.48 -19.00 9.84
N SER A 385 -9.03 -18.21 10.77
CA SER A 385 -10.34 -18.48 11.39
C SER A 385 -11.02 -17.19 11.83
N ALA A 386 -12.22 -16.92 11.31
CA ALA A 386 -13.03 -15.79 11.76
C ALA A 386 -13.37 -15.88 13.25
N GLN A 387 -13.59 -17.09 13.77
CA GLN A 387 -13.86 -17.32 15.19
C GLN A 387 -12.65 -16.96 16.06
N ASN A 388 -11.44 -17.35 15.65
CA ASN A 388 -10.24 -17.02 16.42
C ASN A 388 -9.93 -15.52 16.36
N LEU A 389 -10.09 -14.86 15.19
CA LEU A 389 -10.01 -13.40 15.09
C LEU A 389 -11.01 -12.70 16.02
N ALA A 390 -12.25 -13.17 16.08
CA ALA A 390 -13.26 -12.66 17.01
C ALA A 390 -12.84 -12.85 18.47
N GLY A 391 -12.22 -14.00 18.81
CA GLY A 391 -11.67 -14.26 20.14
C GLY A 391 -10.57 -13.28 20.54
N TYR A 392 -9.64 -12.96 19.64
CA TYR A 392 -8.62 -11.92 19.89
C TYR A 392 -9.24 -10.54 20.08
N TYR A 393 -10.23 -10.19 19.26
CA TYR A 393 -10.92 -8.91 19.40
C TYR A 393 -11.68 -8.80 20.73
N GLN A 394 -12.37 -9.86 21.15
CA GLN A 394 -13.04 -9.92 22.45
C GLN A 394 -12.08 -9.83 23.63
N ALA A 395 -10.89 -10.41 23.50
CA ALA A 395 -9.87 -10.38 24.55
C ALA A 395 -9.21 -8.99 24.69
N TYR A 396 -8.98 -8.28 23.58
CA TYR A 396 -8.20 -7.04 23.55
C TYR A 396 -8.89 -5.89 22.77
N PRO A 397 -10.17 -5.58 23.04
CA PRO A 397 -10.98 -4.71 22.17
C PRO A 397 -10.41 -3.29 22.05
N ALA A 398 -9.84 -2.76 23.14
CA ALA A 398 -9.30 -1.40 23.17
C ALA A 398 -8.18 -1.18 22.13
N TRP A 399 -7.29 -2.16 21.94
CA TRP A 399 -6.18 -2.03 21.00
C TRP A 399 -6.61 -2.24 19.55
N PHE A 400 -7.52 -3.19 19.30
CA PHE A 400 -8.12 -3.37 17.98
C PHE A 400 -8.94 -2.14 17.54
N ASP A 401 -9.74 -1.56 18.44
CA ASP A 401 -10.45 -0.30 18.17
C ASP A 401 -9.48 0.84 17.88
N ARG A 402 -8.41 0.95 18.68
CA ARG A 402 -7.39 1.99 18.51
C ARG A 402 -6.74 1.92 17.14
N ILE A 403 -6.25 0.75 16.72
CA ILE A 403 -5.61 0.62 15.41
C ILE A 403 -6.63 0.72 14.28
N ASN A 404 -7.83 0.15 14.40
CA ASN A 404 -8.85 0.21 13.35
C ASN A 404 -9.28 1.67 13.07
N ARG A 405 -9.32 2.50 14.11
CA ARG A 405 -9.48 3.95 13.96
C ARG A 405 -8.23 4.55 13.31
N LYS A 406 -7.02 4.33 13.86
CA LYS A 406 -5.82 5.12 13.54
C LYS A 406 -5.04 4.71 12.28
N ILE A 407 -5.15 3.47 11.81
CA ILE A 407 -4.36 2.91 10.70
C ILE A 407 -4.42 3.79 9.44
N GLY A 408 -3.27 4.00 8.78
CA GLY A 408 -3.16 4.83 7.58
C GLY A 408 -3.40 6.33 7.84
N TYR A 409 -3.95 7.02 6.84
CA TYR A 409 -4.29 8.44 6.93
C TYR A 409 -5.72 8.66 7.46
N ARG A 410 -5.93 9.78 8.18
CA ARG A 410 -7.25 10.26 8.60
C ARG A 410 -7.31 11.77 8.42
N VAL A 411 -7.61 12.20 7.21
CA VAL A 411 -7.57 13.63 6.84
C VAL A 411 -8.92 14.29 7.09
N ARG A 412 -8.90 15.52 7.63
CA ARG A 412 -10.06 16.41 7.74
C ARG A 412 -9.68 17.87 7.55
N PRO A 413 -10.59 18.72 7.05
CA PRO A 413 -10.39 20.18 7.00
C PRO A 413 -10.56 20.77 8.40
N SER A 414 -9.48 20.85 9.18
CA SER A 414 -9.52 21.25 10.60
C SER A 414 -9.95 22.70 10.78
N PHE A 415 -9.40 23.58 9.95
CA PHE A 415 -9.65 25.01 9.96
C PHE A 415 -9.96 25.46 8.55
N ILE A 416 -10.98 26.29 8.40
CA ILE A 416 -11.33 26.91 7.12
C ILE A 416 -11.41 28.40 7.39
N TRP A 417 -10.50 29.14 6.74
CA TRP A 417 -10.52 30.59 6.75
C TRP A 417 -11.20 31.10 5.49
N GLY A 418 -12.08 32.09 5.65
CA GLY A 418 -12.64 32.86 4.54
C GLY A 418 -11.92 34.20 4.42
N TYR A 419 -11.69 34.67 3.21
CA TYR A 419 -11.17 36.02 2.96
C TYR A 419 -11.75 36.60 1.68
N GLU A 420 -11.61 37.92 1.52
CA GLU A 420 -11.93 38.63 0.28
C GLU A 420 -10.69 39.35 -0.25
N ALA A 421 -10.42 39.21 -1.54
CA ALA A 421 -9.33 39.91 -2.22
C ALA A 421 -9.77 40.27 -3.64
N ASP A 422 -9.67 41.55 -4.03
CA ASP A 422 -10.02 42.05 -5.37
C ASP A 422 -11.43 41.65 -5.87
N GLY A 423 -12.38 41.50 -4.94
CA GLY A 423 -13.75 41.06 -5.21
C GLY A 423 -13.91 39.55 -5.42
N TYR A 424 -12.88 38.76 -5.15
CA TYR A 424 -12.93 37.31 -5.08
C TYR A 424 -13.07 36.85 -3.63
N THR A 425 -13.95 35.88 -3.40
CA THR A 425 -13.98 35.12 -2.14
C THR A 425 -12.99 33.97 -2.25
N GLY A 426 -12.11 33.85 -1.26
CA GLY A 426 -11.19 32.73 -1.19
C GLY A 426 -11.30 31.97 0.12
N LEU A 427 -10.86 30.72 0.09
CA LEU A 427 -10.76 29.84 1.23
C LEU A 427 -9.30 29.45 1.44
N ILE A 428 -8.83 29.49 2.68
CA ILE A 428 -7.64 28.76 3.10
C ILE A 428 -8.13 27.59 3.93
N ILE A 429 -7.66 26.39 3.66
CA ILE A 429 -8.07 25.19 4.38
C ILE A 429 -6.84 24.56 5.01
N GLY A 430 -6.86 24.40 6.33
CA GLY A 430 -5.88 23.66 7.11
C GLY A 430 -6.31 22.22 7.27
N PHE A 431 -5.71 21.31 6.51
CA PHE A 431 -5.95 19.87 6.57
C PHE A 431 -5.10 19.23 7.66
N ALA A 432 -5.74 18.63 8.65
CA ALA A 432 -5.07 17.83 9.66
C ALA A 432 -5.08 16.34 9.26
N ASN A 433 -4.05 15.59 9.66
CA ASN A 433 -4.03 14.13 9.58
C ASN A 433 -3.96 13.53 10.99
N ASP A 434 -5.07 12.94 11.45
CA ASP A 434 -5.20 12.32 12.77
C ASP A 434 -4.82 10.81 12.78
N GLY A 435 -4.35 10.29 11.63
CA GLY A 435 -3.88 8.92 11.44
C GLY A 435 -2.41 8.73 11.81
N ILE A 436 -1.82 7.63 11.36
CA ILE A 436 -0.42 7.27 11.61
C ILE A 436 0.46 7.25 10.36
N ALA A 437 -0.13 7.38 9.16
CA ALA A 437 0.59 7.42 7.89
C ALA A 437 0.19 8.62 7.03
N GLY A 438 1.07 9.00 6.10
CA GLY A 438 0.75 9.94 5.03
C GLY A 438 -0.31 9.39 4.07
N VAL A 439 -0.81 10.27 3.19
CA VAL A 439 -1.75 9.89 2.12
C VAL A 439 -0.96 9.13 1.03
N PRO A 440 -1.22 7.84 0.75
CA PRO A 440 -0.41 7.06 -0.18
C PRO A 440 -0.70 7.43 -1.64
N GLY A 441 -0.17 8.56 -2.09
CA GLY A 441 -0.45 9.20 -3.36
C GLY A 441 -0.56 10.72 -3.18
N VAL A 442 -1.54 11.32 -3.85
CA VAL A 442 -1.80 12.77 -3.82
C VAL A 442 -3.23 13.04 -3.40
N LEU A 443 -3.46 13.95 -2.44
CA LEU A 443 -4.80 14.37 -2.06
C LEU A 443 -5.29 15.49 -3.00
N ARG A 444 -6.37 15.24 -3.75
CA ARG A 444 -7.12 16.25 -4.49
C ARG A 444 -8.28 16.75 -3.66
N VAL A 445 -8.51 18.06 -3.71
CA VAL A 445 -9.63 18.71 -3.04
C VAL A 445 -10.39 19.53 -4.05
N THR A 446 -11.73 19.44 -4.01
CA THR A 446 -12.62 20.15 -4.92
C THR A 446 -13.70 20.87 -4.12
N VAL A 447 -13.91 22.15 -4.43
CA VAL A 447 -15.08 22.90 -3.98
C VAL A 447 -16.12 22.85 -5.10
N GLU A 448 -17.29 22.35 -4.77
CA GLU A 448 -18.42 22.13 -5.67
C GLU A 448 -19.62 22.96 -5.20
N SER A 449 -20.48 23.37 -6.13
CA SER A 449 -21.81 23.89 -5.77
C SER A 449 -22.70 22.79 -5.19
N GLU A 450 -23.85 23.18 -4.64
CA GLU A 450 -24.79 22.26 -4.00
C GLU A 450 -25.27 21.15 -4.95
N ASP A 451 -25.44 21.47 -6.23
CA ASP A 451 -25.78 20.55 -7.33
C ASP A 451 -24.60 19.68 -7.83
N GLY A 452 -23.42 19.80 -7.23
CA GLY A 452 -22.24 18.98 -7.54
C GLY A 452 -21.37 19.49 -8.69
N LYS A 453 -21.61 20.70 -9.21
CA LYS A 453 -20.74 21.27 -10.25
C LYS A 453 -19.41 21.74 -9.64
N PRO A 454 -18.25 21.30 -10.17
CA PRO A 454 -16.94 21.73 -9.66
C PRO A 454 -16.70 23.21 -9.97
N LEU A 455 -16.37 23.98 -8.94
CA LEU A 455 -16.03 25.40 -9.05
C LEU A 455 -14.51 25.58 -9.10
N ARG A 456 -13.80 24.88 -8.21
CA ARG A 456 -12.34 24.83 -8.14
C ARG A 456 -11.87 23.50 -7.62
N SER A 457 -10.75 23.03 -8.16
CA SER A 457 -10.09 21.79 -7.75
C SER A 457 -8.58 21.98 -7.78
N GLY A 458 -7.87 21.24 -6.94
CA GLY A 458 -6.42 21.13 -7.01
C GLY A 458 -5.87 20.15 -6.00
N CYS A 459 -4.56 19.95 -6.04
CA CYS A 459 -3.87 18.91 -5.28
C CYS A 459 -2.92 19.48 -4.22
N LEU A 460 -2.78 18.74 -3.12
CA LEU A 460 -1.70 18.93 -2.15
C LEU A 460 -0.41 18.27 -2.65
N ASP A 461 0.68 18.47 -1.92
CA ASP A 461 1.93 17.74 -2.19
C ASP A 461 1.78 16.24 -1.89
N PRO A 462 2.54 15.36 -2.57
CA PRO A 462 2.42 13.92 -2.37
C PRO A 462 2.65 13.51 -0.91
N GLY A 463 1.80 12.63 -0.37
CA GLY A 463 1.91 12.19 1.03
C GLY A 463 1.25 13.11 2.05
N TYR A 464 0.87 14.33 1.67
CA TYR A 464 0.35 15.32 2.62
C TYR A 464 -1.18 15.27 2.78
N PRO A 465 -1.70 15.67 3.96
CA PRO A 465 -0.96 16.09 5.16
C PRO A 465 -0.24 14.96 5.91
N LEU A 466 0.92 15.27 6.49
CA LEU A 466 1.66 14.34 7.36
C LEU A 466 0.94 14.13 8.70
N PRO A 467 1.07 12.94 9.33
CA PRO A 467 0.50 12.66 10.66
C PRO A 467 0.86 13.72 11.70
N GLY A 468 -0.14 14.16 12.48
CA GLY A 468 0.06 15.14 13.55
C GLY A 468 0.44 16.56 13.09
N LYS A 469 0.37 16.85 11.79
CA LYS A 469 0.64 18.18 11.20
C LYS A 469 -0.60 18.75 10.50
N ILE A 470 -0.55 20.05 10.26
CA ILE A 470 -1.56 20.77 9.45
C ILE A 470 -0.90 21.18 8.15
N ARG A 471 -1.49 20.77 7.02
CA ARG A 471 -1.13 21.26 5.69
C ARG A 471 -2.17 22.27 5.24
N GLN A 472 -1.75 23.46 4.82
CA GLN A 472 -2.67 24.48 4.34
C GLN A 472 -2.77 24.45 2.81
N ALA A 473 -3.90 24.84 2.25
CA ALA A 473 -4.04 25.15 0.84
C ALA A 473 -5.07 26.25 0.58
N GLN A 474 -4.81 27.08 -0.42
CA GLN A 474 -5.67 28.18 -0.85
C GLN A 474 -6.53 27.76 -2.05
N ILE A 475 -7.82 28.09 -2.00
CA ILE A 475 -8.78 27.92 -3.08
C ILE A 475 -9.46 29.27 -3.34
N VAL A 476 -9.27 29.83 -4.53
CA VAL A 476 -9.87 31.11 -4.95
C VAL A 476 -11.12 30.83 -5.78
N LEU A 477 -12.31 31.14 -5.24
CA LEU A 477 -13.59 30.85 -5.88
C LEU A 477 -13.84 31.79 -7.08
N PRO A 478 -14.72 31.41 -8.02
CA PRO A 478 -15.16 32.32 -9.08
C PRO A 478 -15.75 33.62 -8.50
N LYS A 479 -15.52 34.75 -9.17
CA LYS A 479 -15.98 36.06 -8.72
C LYS A 479 -17.50 36.08 -8.43
N GLY A 480 -17.89 36.68 -7.31
CA GLY A 480 -19.29 36.75 -6.87
C GLY A 480 -19.86 35.46 -6.27
N THR A 481 -19.05 34.42 -6.08
CA THR A 481 -19.48 33.16 -5.45
C THR A 481 -19.41 33.25 -3.94
N LYS A 482 -20.50 32.94 -3.25
CA LYS A 482 -20.51 32.75 -1.80
C LYS A 482 -20.06 31.34 -1.44
N TRP A 483 -19.31 31.19 -0.35
CA TRP A 483 -18.77 29.89 0.05
C TRP A 483 -19.75 29.04 0.86
N GLN A 484 -20.70 29.67 1.56
CA GLN A 484 -21.69 28.97 2.38
C GLN A 484 -22.61 28.12 1.51
N GLY A 485 -22.82 26.86 1.93
CA GLY A 485 -23.63 25.88 1.20
C GLY A 485 -22.86 25.09 0.12
N LEU A 486 -21.64 25.51 -0.23
CA LEU A 486 -20.78 24.73 -1.13
C LEU A 486 -20.33 23.42 -0.48
N LYS A 487 -19.98 22.43 -1.30
CA LYS A 487 -19.47 21.14 -0.86
C LYS A 487 -17.95 21.10 -1.02
N LEU A 488 -17.26 20.62 0.01
CA LEU A 488 -15.84 20.32 -0.04
C LEU A 488 -15.66 18.81 -0.17
N LYS A 489 -15.23 18.37 -1.34
CA LYS A 489 -14.97 16.97 -1.69
C LYS A 489 -13.47 16.69 -1.68
N ALA A 490 -13.08 15.46 -1.34
CA ALA A 490 -11.72 14.98 -1.51
C ALA A 490 -11.66 13.66 -2.28
N GLU A 491 -10.55 13.48 -2.98
CA GLU A 491 -10.19 12.27 -3.69
C GLU A 491 -8.69 12.01 -3.48
N ILE A 492 -8.26 10.76 -3.44
CA ILE A 492 -6.85 10.38 -3.52
C ILE A 492 -6.52 9.99 -4.96
N GLU A 493 -5.44 10.55 -5.49
CA GLU A 493 -4.86 10.20 -6.78
C GLU A 493 -3.71 9.21 -6.60
N VAL A 494 -3.85 8.02 -7.18
CA VAL A 494 -2.83 6.96 -7.21
C VAL A 494 -2.74 6.45 -8.64
N LYS A 495 -1.56 6.55 -9.26
CA LYS A 495 -1.30 6.06 -10.64
C LYS A 495 -2.39 6.47 -11.64
N GLU A 496 -2.74 7.76 -11.62
CA GLU A 496 -3.79 8.41 -12.44
C GLU A 496 -5.24 8.02 -12.11
N MET A 497 -5.47 7.07 -11.20
CA MET A 497 -6.78 6.71 -10.69
C MET A 497 -7.19 7.66 -9.55
N ARG A 498 -8.49 7.96 -9.45
CA ARG A 498 -9.08 8.77 -8.39
C ARG A 498 -10.01 7.92 -7.54
N TYR A 499 -9.84 7.99 -6.23
CA TYR A 499 -10.71 7.31 -5.28
C TYR A 499 -11.33 8.33 -4.32
N PRO A 500 -12.66 8.30 -4.11
CA PRO A 500 -13.31 9.23 -3.21
C PRO A 500 -12.78 9.06 -1.78
N VAL A 501 -12.64 10.19 -1.07
CA VAL A 501 -12.21 10.24 0.32
C VAL A 501 -13.34 10.78 1.17
N ARG A 502 -13.73 9.99 2.17
CA ARG A 502 -14.57 10.46 3.27
C ARG A 502 -13.72 11.21 4.27
N TRP A 503 -14.10 12.45 4.58
CA TRP A 503 -13.41 13.24 5.59
C TRP A 503 -13.50 12.59 6.98
N ALA A 504 -12.41 12.61 7.74
CA ALA A 504 -12.33 12.02 9.07
C ALA A 504 -12.77 12.99 10.18
N CYS A 505 -13.87 13.73 9.96
CA CYS A 505 -14.40 14.68 10.94
C CYS A 505 -15.70 14.20 11.60
N HIS A 506 -16.00 14.73 12.79
CA HIS A 506 -17.26 14.48 13.50
C HIS A 506 -18.47 15.15 12.82
N GLN A 507 -18.24 16.26 12.10
CA GLN A 507 -19.30 16.99 11.42
C GLN A 507 -19.98 16.09 10.39
N GLN A 508 -21.32 16.18 10.33
CA GLN A 508 -22.12 15.42 9.37
C GLN A 508 -21.64 15.67 7.93
N LEU A 509 -21.41 14.58 7.22
CA LEU A 509 -21.04 14.54 5.81
C LEU A 509 -22.24 14.19 4.94
N ASN A 510 -22.15 14.55 3.67
CA ASN A 510 -23.05 14.07 2.62
C ASN A 510 -22.78 12.58 2.32
N GLU A 511 -23.68 11.92 1.59
CA GLU A 511 -23.56 10.48 1.28
C GLU A 511 -22.27 10.13 0.53
N ASP A 512 -21.79 11.05 -0.31
CA ASP A 512 -20.53 10.93 -1.06
C ASP A 512 -19.26 11.22 -0.23
N GLY A 513 -19.41 11.52 1.07
CA GLY A 513 -18.32 11.84 1.98
C GLY A 513 -17.85 13.30 1.94
N SER A 514 -18.48 14.16 1.13
CA SER A 514 -18.18 15.60 1.09
C SER A 514 -18.72 16.34 2.31
N LEU A 515 -18.09 17.48 2.63
CA LEU A 515 -18.48 18.35 3.75
C LEU A 515 -19.17 19.60 3.22
N THR A 516 -20.40 19.86 3.65
CA THR A 516 -21.09 21.13 3.35
C THR A 516 -20.53 22.27 4.20
N LEU A 517 -20.01 23.30 3.53
CA LEU A 517 -19.38 24.45 4.16
C LEU A 517 -20.43 25.38 4.80
N ARG A 518 -20.21 25.73 6.06
CA ARG A 518 -21.10 26.60 6.84
C ARG A 518 -20.34 27.27 7.98
N ALA A 519 -20.81 28.44 8.43
CA ALA A 519 -20.24 29.06 9.61
C ALA A 519 -20.63 28.25 10.86
N ASN A 520 -19.67 27.95 11.73
CA ASN A 520 -19.92 27.24 13.00
C ASN A 520 -19.09 27.74 14.18
N LEU A 521 -18.34 28.83 14.01
CA LEU A 521 -17.73 29.59 15.08
C LEU A 521 -18.49 30.92 15.22
N ARG A 522 -18.75 31.32 16.46
CA ARG A 522 -19.26 32.67 16.76
C ARG A 522 -18.06 33.62 16.79
N GLN A 523 -18.23 34.83 16.27
CA GLN A 523 -17.23 35.92 16.31
C GLN A 523 -16.96 36.47 17.74
N GLU A 524 -17.44 35.81 18.80
CA GLU A 524 -17.35 36.27 20.20
C GLU A 524 -16.31 35.51 21.03
N VAL A 525 -15.10 35.29 20.49
CA VAL A 525 -13.97 34.81 21.31
C VAL A 525 -12.85 35.84 21.32
#